data_AF-A0A0G0WIB5-F1
#
_entry.id   AF-A0A0G0WIB5-F1
#
_cell.length_a   1.000
_cell.length_b   1.000
_cell.length_c   1.000
_cell.angle_alpha   90.00
_cell.angle_beta   90.00
_cell.angle_gamma   90.00
#
_symmetry.space_group_name_H-M   'P 1'
#
loop_
_entity.id
_entity.type
_entity.pdbx_description
1 polymer ?
#
loop_
_entity_poly.entity_id
_entity_poly.type
_entity_poly.pdbx_seq_one_letter_code
_entity_poly.pdbx_strand_id
1 'polypeptide(L)'
;MFRHTESKKRSFLPFVLLRLCLSFVMFLLLGLLAYQAFLYFSGVGNGDLFKMVDQIKNDPKGFVTTLTNFNEATKLLSGSWGVKLPPGSTPADEGEPEMAEVTPSGNIILKFALVADSHNDNENLSEALKSARDGGVKFAIGLGDYTNTGTIKELEEAKTVFDNSSLPFCHQF
;
A
#
# COMPACT_ATOMS: atom_id res chain seq x y z
N MET A 1 17.65 -48.13 -43.96
CA MET A 1 18.49 -47.29 -43.08
C MET A 1 18.24 -45.83 -43.44
N PHE A 2 17.21 -45.21 -42.85
CA PHE A 2 16.84 -43.83 -43.13
C PHE A 2 17.56 -42.90 -42.15
N ARG A 3 18.48 -42.07 -42.66
CA ARG A 3 19.17 -41.05 -41.86
C ARG A 3 18.21 -39.88 -41.68
N HIS A 4 17.77 -39.66 -40.44
CA HIS A 4 17.14 -38.42 -40.03
C HIS A 4 18.20 -37.30 -40.07
N THR A 5 18.07 -36.39 -41.04
CA THR A 5 18.80 -35.13 -41.04
C THR A 5 18.03 -34.14 -40.18
N GLU A 6 18.48 -33.99 -38.94
CA GLU A 6 18.05 -32.93 -38.02
C GLU A 6 18.31 -31.55 -38.66
N SER A 7 17.30 -30.93 -39.24
CA SER A 7 17.40 -29.55 -39.70
C SER A 7 17.43 -28.63 -38.48
N LYS A 8 18.62 -28.18 -38.07
CA LYS A 8 18.81 -27.10 -37.10
C LYS A 8 18.12 -25.84 -37.64
N LYS A 9 16.86 -25.60 -37.24
CA LYS A 9 16.17 -24.34 -37.48
C LYS A 9 16.95 -23.24 -36.75
N ARG A 10 17.77 -22.50 -37.47
CA ARG A 10 18.40 -21.28 -36.95
C ARG A 10 17.28 -20.29 -36.67
N SER A 11 16.91 -20.14 -35.40
CA SER A 11 16.02 -19.08 -34.97
C SER A 11 16.65 -17.75 -35.39
N PHE A 12 15.90 -16.97 -36.14
CA PHE A 12 16.36 -15.70 -36.67
C PHE A 12 16.54 -14.75 -35.47
N LEU A 13 17.80 -14.49 -35.11
CA LEU A 13 18.22 -13.74 -33.91
C LEU A 13 17.39 -12.48 -33.60
N PRO A 14 17.03 -11.60 -34.56
CA PRO A 14 16.27 -10.41 -34.22
C PRO A 14 14.81 -10.71 -33.82
N PHE A 15 14.21 -11.80 -34.30
CA PHE A 15 12.87 -12.21 -33.84
C PHE A 15 12.90 -12.74 -32.39
N VAL A 16 14.00 -13.35 -31.96
CA VAL A 16 14.18 -13.79 -30.57
C VAL A 16 14.35 -12.59 -29.64
N LEU A 17 15.15 -11.60 -30.05
CA LEU A 17 15.35 -10.36 -29.29
C LEU A 17 14.07 -9.51 -29.22
N LEU A 18 13.31 -9.41 -30.32
CA LEU A 18 12.02 -8.73 -30.34
C LEU A 18 11.04 -9.39 -29.36
N ARG A 19 10.98 -10.73 -29.36
CA ARG A 19 10.11 -11.50 -28.45
C ARG A 19 10.52 -11.32 -26.99
N LEU A 20 11.81 -11.23 -26.71
CA LEU A 20 12.34 -10.98 -25.36
C LEU A 20 12.03 -9.55 -24.90
N CYS A 21 12.18 -8.56 -25.77
CA CYS A 21 11.88 -7.17 -25.45
C CYS A 21 10.38 -6.96 -25.21
N LEU A 22 9.50 -7.57 -26.03
CA LEU A 22 8.06 -7.54 -25.82
C LEU A 22 7.65 -8.18 -24.48
N SER A 23 8.27 -9.32 -24.14
CA SER A 23 8.05 -9.98 -22.85
C SER A 23 8.49 -9.09 -21.68
N PHE A 24 9.61 -8.38 -21.83
CA PHE A 24 10.11 -7.47 -20.80
C PHE A 24 9.18 -6.27 -20.59
N VAL A 25 8.65 -5.69 -21.67
CA VAL A 25 7.66 -4.59 -21.61
C VAL A 25 6.38 -5.05 -20.93
N MET A 26 5.89 -6.26 -21.22
CA MET A 26 4.71 -6.82 -20.54
C MET A 26 4.97 -7.06 -19.06
N PHE A 27 6.16 -7.54 -18.69
CA PHE A 27 6.53 -7.73 -17.29
C PHE A 27 6.64 -6.41 -16.53
N LEU A 28 7.16 -5.37 -17.17
CA LEU A 28 7.20 -4.01 -16.64
C LEU A 28 5.79 -3.44 -16.44
N LEU A 29 4.90 -3.60 -17.42
CA LEU A 29 3.50 -3.18 -17.32
C LEU A 29 2.76 -3.89 -16.20
N LEU A 30 2.90 -5.22 -16.11
CA LEU A 30 2.29 -6.02 -15.05
C LEU A 30 2.86 -5.65 -13.66
N GLY A 31 4.17 -5.44 -13.57
CA GLY A 31 4.81 -4.98 -12.34
C GLY A 31 4.32 -3.60 -11.90
N LEU A 32 4.19 -2.66 -12.84
CA LEU A 32 3.62 -1.34 -12.59
C LEU A 32 2.16 -1.42 -12.14
N LEU A 33 1.33 -2.23 -12.81
CA LEU A 33 -0.07 -2.41 -12.44
C LEU A 33 -0.22 -3.07 -11.06
N ALA A 34 0.58 -4.09 -10.77
CA ALA A 34 0.60 -4.76 -9.46
C ALA A 34 1.08 -3.80 -8.36
N TYR A 35 2.09 -2.97 -8.65
CA TYR A 35 2.57 -1.94 -7.74
C TYR A 35 1.51 -0.86 -7.49
N GLN A 36 0.77 -0.43 -8.52
CA GLN A 36 -0.36 0.48 -8.34
C GLN A 36 -1.48 -0.15 -7.52
N ALA A 37 -1.82 -1.42 -7.77
CA ALA A 37 -2.81 -2.14 -6.97
C ALA A 37 -2.37 -2.28 -5.50
N PHE A 38 -1.08 -2.52 -5.26
CA PHE A 38 -0.49 -2.57 -3.93
C PHE A 38 -0.59 -1.23 -3.21
N LEU A 39 -0.26 -0.11 -3.88
CA LEU A 39 -0.41 1.23 -3.32
C LEU A 39 -1.87 1.62 -3.09
N TYR A 40 -2.78 1.21 -3.99
CA TYR A 40 -4.22 1.37 -3.83
C TYR A 40 -4.76 0.64 -2.60
N PHE A 41 -4.33 -0.60 -2.38
CA PHE A 41 -4.73 -1.37 -1.21
C PHE A 41 -4.08 -0.85 0.08
N SER A 42 -2.86 -0.31 -0.01
CA SER A 42 -2.11 0.24 1.14
C SER A 42 -2.59 1.63 1.58
N GLY A 43 -3.56 2.25 0.90
CA GLY A 43 -4.09 3.57 1.26
C GLY A 43 -3.11 4.73 1.07
N VAL A 44 -1.93 4.48 0.49
CA VAL A 44 -0.89 5.48 0.23
C VAL A 44 -1.25 6.22 -1.06
N GLY A 45 -2.08 7.26 -0.90
CA GLY A 45 -2.24 8.43 -1.79
C GLY A 45 -2.05 8.20 -3.29
N ASN A 46 -3.06 7.67 -3.98
CA ASN A 46 -3.17 7.69 -5.45
C ASN A 46 -3.54 9.08 -6.01
N GLY A 47 -2.90 10.13 -5.52
CA GLY A 47 -3.16 11.51 -5.96
C GLY A 47 -2.25 11.96 -7.10
N ASP A 48 -0.98 11.54 -7.08
CA ASP A 48 0.05 12.30 -7.80
C ASP A 48 0.42 11.70 -9.16
N LEU A 49 0.34 10.38 -9.32
CA LEU A 49 0.61 9.74 -10.61
C LEU A 49 -0.52 10.00 -11.63
N PHE A 50 -1.78 9.97 -11.19
CA PHE A 50 -2.92 10.32 -12.04
C PHE A 50 -2.90 11.79 -12.46
N LYS A 51 -2.47 12.69 -11.57
CA LYS A 51 -2.26 14.11 -11.91
C LYS A 51 -1.12 14.30 -12.90
N MET A 52 -0.01 13.55 -12.78
CA MET A 52 1.06 13.58 -13.77
C MET A 52 0.60 13.10 -15.15
N VAL A 53 -0.17 12.00 -15.21
CA VAL A 53 -0.75 11.50 -16.46
C VAL A 53 -1.72 12.51 -17.08
N ASP A 54 -2.51 13.20 -16.25
CA ASP A 54 -3.40 14.26 -16.71
C ASP A 54 -2.63 15.51 -17.19
N GLN A 55 -1.54 15.89 -16.52
CA GLN A 55 -0.64 16.95 -16.98
C GLN A 55 0.07 16.61 -18.31
N ILE A 56 0.50 15.35 -18.49
CA ILE A 56 1.11 14.88 -19.74
C ILE A 56 0.09 14.91 -20.90
N LYS A 57 -1.19 14.62 -20.60
CA LYS A 57 -2.27 14.66 -21.58
C LYS A 57 -2.60 16.09 -22.02
N ASN A 58 -2.50 17.06 -21.10
CA ASN A 58 -2.89 18.44 -21.34
C ASN A 58 -1.74 19.31 -21.90
N ASP A 59 -0.46 19.03 -21.58
CA ASP A 59 0.70 19.79 -22.08
C ASP A 59 1.93 18.91 -22.41
N PRO A 60 1.88 18.15 -23.53
CA PRO A 60 2.98 17.25 -23.92
C PRO A 60 4.28 17.99 -24.26
N LYS A 61 4.20 19.24 -24.72
CA LYS A 61 5.39 20.05 -25.08
C LYS A 61 6.13 20.56 -23.85
N GLY A 62 5.41 20.91 -22.78
CA GLY A 62 5.98 21.39 -21.53
C GLY A 62 6.79 20.30 -20.81
N PHE A 63 6.25 19.08 -20.77
CA PHE A 63 6.92 17.93 -20.16
C PHE A 63 8.25 17.59 -20.84
N VAL A 64 8.32 17.64 -22.17
CA VAL A 64 9.57 17.37 -22.91
C VAL A 64 10.64 18.41 -22.61
N THR A 65 10.28 19.71 -22.52
CA THR A 65 11.22 20.76 -22.10
C THR A 65 11.72 20.59 -20.66
N THR A 66 10.86 20.11 -19.75
CA THR A 66 11.25 19.85 -18.36
C THR A 66 12.13 18.61 -18.22
N LEU A 67 11.95 17.59 -19.06
CA LEU A 67 12.86 16.43 -19.13
C LEU A 67 14.24 16.78 -19.70
N THR A 68 14.31 17.72 -20.65
CA THR A 68 15.59 18.18 -21.19
C THR A 68 16.37 19.07 -20.22
N ASN A 69 15.68 19.72 -19.27
CA ASN A 69 16.30 20.49 -18.19
C ASN A 69 16.56 19.59 -16.98
N PHE A 70 17.74 18.99 -16.94
CA PHE A 70 18.15 18.03 -15.91
C PHE A 70 17.97 18.54 -14.46
N ASN A 71 18.13 19.84 -14.22
CA ASN A 71 17.98 20.46 -12.89
C ASN A 71 16.52 20.59 -12.42
N GLU A 72 15.57 20.58 -13.36
CA GLU A 72 14.14 20.68 -13.07
C GLU A 72 13.49 19.29 -13.03
N ALA A 73 13.96 18.38 -13.90
CA ALA A 73 13.67 16.95 -13.86
C ALA A 73 14.07 16.31 -12.52
N THR A 74 15.23 16.67 -11.95
CA THR A 74 15.66 16.18 -10.64
C THR A 74 14.75 16.65 -9.51
N LYS A 75 14.23 17.88 -9.58
CA LYS A 75 13.31 18.45 -8.57
C LYS A 75 11.93 17.80 -8.59
N LEU A 76 11.43 17.44 -9.79
CA LEU A 76 10.17 16.71 -9.95
C LEU A 76 10.30 15.24 -9.54
N LEU A 77 11.42 14.61 -9.85
CA LEU A 77 11.70 13.23 -9.42
C LEU A 77 11.95 13.14 -7.91
N SER A 78 12.64 14.11 -7.31
CA SER A 78 12.85 14.17 -5.85
C SER A 78 11.60 14.55 -5.06
N GLY A 79 10.66 15.27 -5.69
CA GLY A 79 9.37 15.60 -5.09
C GLY A 79 8.36 14.44 -5.16
N SER A 80 8.46 13.60 -6.20
CA SER A 80 7.52 12.48 -6.43
C SER A 80 8.00 11.14 -5.87
N TRP A 81 9.30 10.97 -5.66
CA TRP A 81 9.91 9.82 -4.99
C TRP A 81 10.67 10.41 -3.81
N GLY A 82 10.27 10.11 -2.57
CA GLY A 82 10.83 10.66 -1.33
C GLY A 82 12.32 10.38 -1.05
N VAL A 83 13.14 10.27 -2.09
CA VAL A 83 14.59 10.16 -2.03
C VAL A 83 15.16 11.54 -1.71
N LYS A 84 15.34 11.79 -0.41
CA LYS A 84 16.10 12.92 0.11
C LYS A 84 17.58 12.69 -0.21
N LEU A 85 18.12 13.37 -1.22
CA LEU A 85 19.56 13.37 -1.48
C LEU A 85 20.27 14.04 -0.29
N PRO A 86 21.37 13.45 0.22
CA PRO A 86 21.97 13.92 1.46
C PRO A 86 22.74 15.23 1.24
N PRO A 87 22.54 16.27 2.05
CA PRO A 87 23.62 17.17 2.40
C PRO A 87 24.40 16.54 3.57
N GLY A 88 25.73 16.66 3.56
CA GLY A 88 26.60 16.02 4.53
C GLY A 88 26.31 16.34 6.00
N SER A 89 26.81 15.43 6.86
CA SER A 89 27.00 15.48 8.33
C SER A 89 25.76 15.52 9.24
N THR A 90 25.37 14.33 9.71
CA THR A 90 25.06 13.82 11.09
C THR A 90 24.76 14.84 12.23
N PRO A 91 24.00 14.48 13.30
CA PRO A 91 23.60 13.13 13.75
C PRO A 91 22.12 12.90 14.15
N ALA A 92 21.78 11.61 14.16
CA ALA A 92 20.80 10.88 14.98
C ALA A 92 19.65 11.65 15.66
N ASP A 93 18.42 11.23 15.32
CA ASP A 93 17.38 11.03 16.32
C ASP A 93 16.50 9.85 15.89
N GLU A 94 16.35 8.88 16.78
CA GLU A 94 15.47 7.73 16.64
C GLU A 94 14.06 8.20 17.03
N GLY A 95 13.33 8.74 16.07
CA GLY A 95 11.93 9.16 16.24
C GLY A 95 10.99 8.15 15.60
N GLU A 96 10.07 7.62 16.40
CA GLU A 96 8.91 6.82 15.99
C GLU A 96 8.20 7.43 14.76
N PRO A 97 7.63 6.61 13.85
CA PRO A 97 6.84 7.16 12.75
C PRO A 97 5.56 7.81 13.31
N GLU A 98 5.59 9.13 13.51
CA GLU A 98 4.38 9.94 13.65
C GLU A 98 3.50 9.71 12.42
N MET A 99 2.37 9.05 12.64
CA MET A 99 1.33 8.89 11.63
C MET A 99 0.83 10.27 11.24
N ALA A 100 1.18 10.70 10.03
CA ALA A 100 0.66 11.92 9.44
C ALA A 100 -0.88 11.87 9.45
N GLU A 101 -1.51 12.77 10.21
CA GLU A 101 -2.95 13.00 10.17
C GLU A 101 -3.35 13.44 8.75
N VAL A 102 -3.78 12.48 7.94
CA VAL A 102 -4.47 12.76 6.70
C VAL A 102 -5.85 13.28 7.10
N THR A 103 -6.00 14.59 7.26
CA THR A 103 -7.31 15.23 7.38
C THR A 103 -8.04 15.09 6.04
N PRO A 104 -9.06 14.22 5.90
CA PRO A 104 -9.81 14.14 4.67
C PRO A 104 -10.58 15.45 4.47
N SER A 105 -10.49 16.04 3.29
CA SER A 105 -11.13 17.33 2.94
C SER A 105 -12.65 17.19 2.69
N GLY A 106 -13.32 16.34 3.47
CA GLY A 106 -14.75 16.06 3.41
C GLY A 106 -15.31 15.86 4.82
N ASN A 107 -16.59 16.20 5.01
CA ASN A 107 -17.25 16.02 6.29
C ASN A 107 -17.43 14.50 6.54
N ILE A 108 -16.69 13.94 7.51
CA ILE A 108 -16.73 12.51 7.82
C ILE A 108 -18.09 12.19 8.48
N ILE A 109 -18.97 11.53 7.73
CA ILE A 109 -20.34 11.22 8.17
C ILE A 109 -20.36 10.01 9.12
N LEU A 110 -19.41 9.09 8.97
CA LEU A 110 -19.33 7.85 9.74
C LEU A 110 -17.87 7.44 9.99
N LYS A 111 -17.54 7.17 11.26
CA LYS A 111 -16.31 6.50 11.68
C LYS A 111 -16.68 5.21 12.40
N PHE A 112 -16.09 4.10 11.97
CA PHE A 112 -16.21 2.79 12.62
C PHE A 112 -14.81 2.21 12.83
N ALA A 113 -14.63 1.40 13.87
CA ALA A 113 -13.40 0.67 14.12
C ALA A 113 -13.49 -0.73 13.52
N LEU A 114 -12.38 -1.21 12.96
CA LEU A 114 -12.24 -2.58 12.48
C LEU A 114 -11.17 -3.26 13.33
N VAL A 115 -11.51 -4.40 13.92
CA VAL A 115 -10.66 -5.15 14.84
C VAL A 115 -10.50 -6.57 14.31
N ALA A 116 -9.27 -7.07 14.26
CA ALA A 116 -8.96 -8.42 13.80
C ALA A 116 -7.70 -8.90 14.50
N ASP A 117 -7.52 -10.22 14.56
CA ASP A 117 -6.22 -10.84 14.83
C ASP A 117 -5.61 -10.50 16.21
N SER A 118 -6.45 -10.35 17.23
CA SER A 118 -5.99 -9.92 18.55
C SER A 118 -5.32 -11.01 19.38
N HIS A 119 -5.41 -12.30 19.01
CA HIS A 119 -4.61 -13.39 19.58
C HIS A 119 -4.47 -13.38 21.13
N ASN A 120 -5.60 -13.21 21.83
CA ASN A 120 -5.71 -13.12 23.29
C ASN A 120 -4.99 -11.92 23.97
N ASP A 121 -4.59 -10.92 23.19
CA ASP A 121 -3.99 -9.67 23.68
C ASP A 121 -5.05 -8.68 24.18
N ASN A 122 -5.69 -9.06 25.29
CA ASN A 122 -6.83 -8.38 25.87
C ASN A 122 -6.48 -6.99 26.44
N GLU A 123 -5.24 -6.78 26.86
CA GLU A 123 -4.77 -5.49 27.39
C GLU A 123 -4.68 -4.45 26.27
N ASN A 124 -3.96 -4.78 25.18
CA ASN A 124 -3.83 -3.88 24.04
C ASN A 124 -5.16 -3.70 23.30
N LEU A 125 -6.00 -4.74 23.24
CA LEU A 125 -7.35 -4.63 22.70
C LEU A 125 -8.20 -3.61 23.47
N SER A 126 -8.13 -3.61 24.80
CA SER A 126 -8.84 -2.65 25.67
C SER A 126 -8.39 -1.21 25.42
N GLU A 127 -7.09 -0.99 25.28
CA GLU A 127 -6.53 0.33 24.99
C GLU A 127 -6.89 0.81 23.57
N ALA A 128 -6.81 -0.07 22.57
CA ALA A 128 -7.19 0.24 21.20
C ALA A 128 -8.68 0.64 21.11
N LEU A 129 -9.58 -0.06 21.81
CA LEU A 129 -11.00 0.28 21.84
C LEU A 129 -11.28 1.61 22.55
N LYS A 130 -10.54 1.93 23.61
CA LYS A 130 -10.62 3.25 24.27
C LYS A 130 -10.18 4.37 23.32
N SER A 131 -9.04 4.20 22.66
CA SER A 131 -8.54 5.15 21.67
C SER A 131 -9.50 5.34 20.51
N ALA A 132 -10.12 4.26 20.02
CA ALA A 132 -11.14 4.33 18.98
C ALA A 132 -12.38 5.13 19.41
N ARG A 133 -12.87 4.88 20.64
CA ARG A 133 -13.98 5.64 21.23
C ARG A 133 -13.64 7.12 21.31
N ASP A 134 -12.46 7.45 21.83
CA ASP A 134 -12.03 8.84 22.02
C ASP A 134 -11.82 9.55 20.67
N GLY A 135 -11.49 8.79 19.60
CA GLY A 135 -11.47 9.24 18.21
C GLY A 135 -12.85 9.49 17.55
N GLY A 136 -13.95 9.28 18.30
CA GLY A 136 -15.32 9.54 17.84
C GLY A 136 -15.92 8.43 16.98
N VAL A 137 -15.44 7.18 17.13
CA VAL A 137 -16.01 6.00 16.48
C VAL A 137 -17.41 5.70 17.02
N LYS A 138 -18.36 5.40 16.13
CA LYS A 138 -19.74 5.05 16.51
C LYS A 138 -19.96 3.58 16.87
N PHE A 139 -19.22 2.67 16.24
CA PHE A 139 -19.32 1.23 16.47
C PHE A 139 -18.04 0.51 16.01
N ALA A 140 -17.82 -0.70 16.53
CA ALA A 140 -16.71 -1.56 16.18
C ALA A 140 -17.19 -2.81 15.41
N ILE A 141 -16.43 -3.23 14.41
CA ILE A 141 -16.62 -4.50 13.70
C ILE A 141 -15.42 -5.38 14.02
N GLY A 142 -15.71 -6.56 14.55
CA GLY A 142 -14.70 -7.57 14.84
C GLY A 142 -14.70 -8.68 13.78
N LEU A 143 -13.54 -8.95 13.17
CA LEU A 143 -13.37 -9.91 12.07
C LEU A 143 -12.97 -11.33 12.50
N GLY A 144 -12.62 -11.55 13.77
CA GLY A 144 -12.22 -12.86 14.29
C GLY A 144 -10.78 -12.92 14.81
N ASP A 145 -10.32 -14.14 15.10
CA ASP A 145 -9.00 -14.45 15.67
C ASP A 145 -8.71 -13.72 17.00
N TYR A 146 -9.69 -13.74 17.90
CA TYR A 146 -9.54 -13.14 19.23
C TYR A 146 -8.74 -13.99 20.21
N THR A 147 -8.56 -15.28 19.92
CA THR A 147 -8.05 -16.28 20.87
C THR A 147 -6.94 -17.10 20.23
N ASN A 148 -5.96 -17.52 21.01
CA ASN A 148 -4.88 -18.37 20.52
C ASN A 148 -5.31 -19.81 20.30
N THR A 149 -6.18 -20.32 21.18
CA THR A 149 -6.53 -21.75 21.18
C THR A 149 -8.02 -22.02 21.03
N GLY A 150 -8.86 -20.97 20.99
CA GLY A 150 -10.31 -21.10 20.81
C GLY A 150 -11.02 -21.64 22.04
N THR A 151 -10.43 -21.54 23.23
CA THR A 151 -11.09 -22.03 24.44
C THR A 151 -12.23 -21.11 24.87
N ILE A 152 -13.27 -21.68 25.49
CA ILE A 152 -14.44 -20.92 25.98
C ILE A 152 -14.02 -19.79 26.91
N LYS A 153 -13.02 -20.05 27.77
CA LYS A 153 -12.51 -19.05 28.71
C LYS A 153 -11.86 -17.85 27.99
N GLU A 154 -11.03 -18.10 26.98
CA GLU A 154 -10.42 -17.03 26.17
C GLU A 154 -11.48 -16.21 25.42
N LEU A 155 -12.55 -16.85 24.92
CA LEU A 155 -13.66 -16.17 24.26
C LEU A 155 -14.46 -15.30 25.23
N GLU A 156 -14.71 -15.77 26.46
CA GLU A 156 -15.39 -14.99 27.50
C GLU A 156 -14.55 -13.79 27.94
N GLU A 157 -13.24 -13.95 28.07
CA GLU A 157 -12.31 -12.86 28.41
C GLU A 157 -12.30 -11.79 27.29
N ALA A 158 -12.15 -12.20 26.02
CA ALA A 158 -12.20 -11.28 24.89
C ALA A 158 -13.55 -10.55 24.80
N LYS A 159 -14.67 -11.28 24.98
CA LYS A 159 -16.02 -10.68 25.01
C LYS A 159 -16.15 -9.64 26.12
N THR A 160 -15.59 -9.93 27.30
CA THR A 160 -15.62 -9.01 28.44
C THR A 160 -14.88 -7.70 28.13
N VAL A 161 -13.79 -7.75 27.36
CA VAL A 161 -13.07 -6.54 26.90
C VAL A 161 -13.95 -5.69 25.97
N PHE A 162 -14.63 -6.32 25.00
CA PHE A 162 -15.55 -5.61 24.12
C PHE A 162 -16.75 -5.02 24.88
N ASP A 163 -17.34 -5.77 25.82
CA ASP A 163 -18.46 -5.29 26.64
C ASP A 163 -18.05 -4.08 27.51
N ASN A 164 -16.85 -4.10 28.09
CA ASN A 164 -16.31 -3.01 28.90
C ASN A 164 -16.00 -1.74 28.10
N SER A 165 -15.84 -1.83 26.76
CA SER A 165 -15.52 -0.69 25.91
C SER A 165 -16.68 0.31 25.75
N SER A 166 -17.92 -0.10 26.08
CA SER A 166 -19.15 0.68 25.87
C SER A 166 -19.41 1.08 24.40
N LEU A 167 -18.69 0.48 23.45
CA LEU A 167 -18.91 0.65 22.02
C LEU A 167 -19.85 -0.46 21.51
N PRO A 168 -20.90 -0.12 20.75
CA PRO A 168 -21.68 -1.14 20.04
C PRO A 168 -20.75 -1.93 19.12
N PHE A 169 -20.75 -3.26 19.24
CA PHE A 169 -19.88 -4.12 18.45
C PHE A 169 -20.65 -5.23 17.74
N CYS A 170 -20.23 -5.55 16.52
CA CYS A 170 -20.64 -6.75 15.80
C CYS A 170 -19.45 -7.69 15.71
N HIS A 171 -19.62 -8.92 16.17
CA HIS A 171 -18.63 -9.99 16.04
C HIS A 171 -19.29 -11.19 15.37
N GLN A 172 -18.51 -11.90 14.54
CA GLN A 172 -18.92 -13.16 13.95
C GLN A 172 -18.11 -14.26 14.65
N PHE A 173 -18.78 -15.07 15.47
CA PHE A 173 -18.21 -16.30 16.04
C PHE A 173 -18.27 -17.44 15.02
#